data_AF-A0A7V0VY50-F1
#
_entry.id   AF-A0A7V0VY50-F1
#
_cell.length_a   1.000
_cell.length_b   1.000
_cell.length_c   1.000
_cell.angle_alpha   90.00
_cell.angle_beta   90.00
_cell.angle_gamma   90.00
#
_symmetry.space_group_name_H-M   'P 1'
#
loop_
_entity.id
_entity.type
_entity.pdbx_description
1 polymer ?
#
loop_
_entity_poly.entity_id
_entity_poly.type
_entity_poly.pdbx_seq_one_letter_code
_entity_poly.pdbx_strand_id
1 'polypeptide(L)'
;ASRLKFSFGILDEKESESYQLDEVTLKILDSPKPPCPSFYFKPKNNTQGNNFIAKADLSLNNHIPQGRKFYLHRYSGDEEPWKTGNEEENKPQKSVIKPLRKNLTFYFHIDFDNLTRKELSLLCYALKPSENYRHKIGMGKPIGLGKINITPLGIFIINRIKRYKEDDVFSANRYHKSWIKSDGDFDKLPDIYYKEKQALNLDTMDSFEKLRDEYANSMDEDIKNAIELIGDPNNVKYPVHTPQLADQDIEKKAFEWFVRNEDEKKQGLKPLDKSREELPELKKYKKLNKRF
;
A
#
# COMPACT_ATOMS: atom_id res chain seq x y z
N ALA A 1 -0.05 -13.17 -21.00
CA ALA A 1 1.09 -12.44 -20.44
C ALA A 1 0.60 -11.10 -19.90
N SER A 2 1.16 -10.58 -18.80
CA SER A 2 0.83 -9.24 -18.28
C SER A 2 1.21 -8.16 -19.31
N ARG A 3 0.38 -7.12 -19.47
CA ARG A 3 0.69 -5.91 -20.26
C ARG A 3 1.55 -4.90 -19.50
N LEU A 4 1.97 -5.24 -18.28
CA LEU A 4 2.86 -4.46 -17.44
C LEU A 4 4.08 -5.27 -17.06
N LYS A 5 5.25 -4.63 -17.08
CA LYS A 5 6.53 -5.17 -16.59
C LYS A 5 7.19 -4.13 -15.70
N PHE A 6 7.74 -4.58 -14.58
CA PHE A 6 8.42 -3.73 -13.60
C PHE A 6 9.91 -4.04 -13.63
N SER A 7 10.75 -3.02 -13.69
CA SER A 7 12.19 -3.21 -13.49
C SER A 7 12.52 -3.35 -12.00
N PHE A 8 13.74 -3.77 -11.71
CA PHE A 8 14.29 -3.60 -10.37
C PHE A 8 14.48 -2.10 -10.06
N GLY A 9 14.34 -1.75 -8.78
CA GLY A 9 14.69 -0.44 -8.27
C GLY A 9 16.20 -0.30 -8.09
N ILE A 10 16.77 0.72 -8.70
CA ILE A 10 18.19 1.07 -8.60
C ILE A 10 18.31 2.21 -7.59
N LEU A 11 19.12 2.01 -6.55
CA LEU A 11 19.40 3.02 -5.54
C LEU A 11 20.08 4.24 -6.19
N ASP A 12 19.70 5.44 -5.78
CA ASP A 12 20.36 6.67 -6.23
C ASP A 12 21.86 6.63 -5.88
N GLU A 13 22.73 6.89 -6.86
CA GLU A 13 24.18 6.84 -6.72
C GLU A 13 24.71 7.84 -5.69
N LYS A 14 23.94 8.89 -5.38
CA LYS A 14 24.26 9.87 -4.32
C LYS A 14 24.11 9.29 -2.92
N GLU A 15 23.48 8.13 -2.76
CA GLU A 15 23.34 7.43 -1.49
C GLU A 15 24.62 6.62 -1.21
N SER A 16 25.75 7.32 -1.00
CA SER A 16 27.10 6.73 -0.93
C SER A 16 27.52 6.23 0.46
N GLU A 17 26.68 6.41 1.48
CA GLU A 17 26.93 5.97 2.87
C GLU A 17 26.12 4.71 3.23
N SER A 18 26.43 4.11 4.39
CA SER A 18 25.69 2.96 4.94
C SER A 18 24.18 3.24 4.98
N TYR A 19 23.45 2.68 4.03
CA TYR A 19 21.99 2.81 3.92
C TYR A 19 21.24 1.81 4.80
N GLN A 20 21.95 0.85 5.39
CA GLN A 20 21.45 -0.07 6.40
C GLN A 20 21.67 0.50 7.80
N LEU A 21 20.65 0.38 8.64
CA LEU A 21 20.73 0.62 10.07
C LEU A 21 21.32 -0.60 10.78
N ASP A 22 21.57 -0.44 12.08
CA ASP A 22 22.00 -1.53 12.94
C ASP A 22 21.01 -2.70 12.94
N GLU A 23 21.54 -3.86 13.27
CA GLU A 23 20.77 -5.08 13.37
C GLU A 23 19.71 -4.96 14.49
N VAL A 24 18.49 -5.39 14.18
CA VAL A 24 17.37 -5.31 15.11
C VAL A 24 16.51 -6.57 15.04
N THR A 25 16.01 -7.00 16.18
CA THR A 25 15.02 -8.08 16.29
C THR A 25 13.61 -7.52 16.10
N LEU A 26 12.86 -8.07 15.15
CA LEU A 26 11.49 -7.66 14.88
C LEU A 26 10.49 -8.28 15.87
N LYS A 27 9.36 -7.60 16.05
CA LYS A 27 8.12 -8.24 16.53
C LYS A 27 7.78 -9.43 15.64
N ILE A 28 7.14 -10.45 16.21
CA ILE A 28 6.73 -11.65 15.47
C ILE A 28 5.86 -11.23 14.28
N LEU A 29 6.29 -11.62 13.07
CA LEU A 29 5.57 -11.34 11.82
C LEU A 29 4.40 -12.31 11.60
N ASP A 30 4.37 -13.40 12.37
CA ASP A 30 3.24 -14.29 12.49
C ASP A 30 2.23 -13.72 13.49
N SER A 31 1.06 -13.33 13.01
CA SER A 31 -0.06 -12.99 13.89
C SER A 31 -0.89 -14.24 14.10
N PRO A 32 -1.46 -14.47 15.30
CA PRO A 32 -2.37 -15.59 15.47
C PRO A 32 -3.52 -15.45 14.47
N LYS A 33 -3.88 -16.55 13.80
CA LYS A 33 -4.98 -16.57 12.81
C LYS A 33 -6.13 -17.45 13.29
N PRO A 34 -6.84 -17.10 14.37
CA PRO A 34 -8.21 -17.58 14.47
C PRO A 34 -8.96 -17.04 13.23
N PRO A 35 -9.66 -17.89 12.48
CA PRO A 35 -10.44 -17.45 11.33
C PRO A 35 -11.50 -16.47 11.82
N CYS A 36 -11.56 -15.28 11.22
CA CYS A 36 -12.53 -14.25 11.57
C CYS A 36 -13.37 -13.88 10.34
N PRO A 37 -14.39 -14.69 9.98
CA PRO A 37 -15.20 -14.46 8.78
C PRO A 37 -15.82 -13.06 8.74
N SER A 38 -16.25 -12.54 9.89
CA SER A 38 -16.85 -11.21 10.07
C SER A 38 -15.99 -10.04 9.56
N PHE A 39 -14.68 -10.23 9.38
CA PHE A 39 -13.76 -9.20 8.89
C PHE A 39 -13.59 -9.24 7.36
N TYR A 40 -13.83 -10.40 6.75
CA TYR A 40 -13.50 -10.65 5.34
C TYR A 40 -14.72 -10.92 4.47
N PHE A 41 -15.86 -11.26 5.07
CA PHE A 41 -17.08 -11.62 4.36
C PHE A 41 -18.29 -10.82 4.83
N LYS A 42 -19.27 -10.67 3.96
CA LYS A 42 -20.59 -10.11 4.26
C LYS A 42 -21.69 -10.98 3.65
N PRO A 43 -22.92 -10.98 4.19
CA PRO A 43 -24.03 -11.68 3.56
C PRO A 43 -24.36 -11.09 2.18
N LYS A 44 -24.77 -11.92 1.21
CA LYS A 44 -25.11 -11.49 -0.16
C LYS A 44 -26.30 -10.54 -0.22
N ASN A 45 -27.33 -10.80 0.57
CA ASN A 45 -28.63 -10.13 0.48
C ASN A 45 -28.82 -9.04 1.53
N ASN A 46 -27.76 -8.61 2.22
CA ASN A 46 -27.91 -7.65 3.31
C ASN A 46 -27.71 -6.21 2.84
N THR A 47 -28.78 -5.41 2.91
CA THR A 47 -28.79 -3.97 2.69
C THR A 47 -28.53 -3.16 3.97
N GLN A 48 -28.52 -3.79 5.16
CA GLN A 48 -28.41 -3.13 6.46
C GLN A 48 -26.99 -3.14 7.07
N GLY A 49 -25.98 -3.62 6.34
CA GLY A 49 -24.56 -3.56 6.73
C GLY A 49 -23.92 -4.89 7.13
N ASN A 50 -22.68 -4.83 7.63
CA ASN A 50 -21.91 -6.02 8.01
C ASN A 50 -22.34 -6.52 9.40
N ASN A 51 -22.72 -7.80 9.47
CA ASN A 51 -23.07 -8.50 10.71
C ASN A 51 -21.97 -9.49 11.10
N PHE A 52 -22.02 -9.95 12.36
CA PHE A 52 -21.20 -11.08 12.81
C PHE A 52 -21.54 -12.34 11.98
N ILE A 53 -20.51 -13.08 11.56
CA ILE A 53 -20.60 -14.34 10.84
C ILE A 53 -19.75 -15.35 11.60
N ALA A 54 -20.39 -16.36 12.21
CA ALA A 54 -19.69 -17.45 12.87
C ALA A 54 -18.92 -18.29 11.85
N LYS A 55 -17.78 -18.85 12.24
CA LYS A 55 -16.98 -19.71 11.35
C LYS A 55 -17.79 -20.88 10.76
N ALA A 56 -18.63 -21.51 11.56
CA ALA A 56 -19.44 -22.66 11.16
C ALA A 56 -20.51 -22.30 10.11
N ASP A 57 -20.94 -21.04 10.05
CA ASP A 57 -22.02 -20.57 9.19
C ASP A 57 -21.52 -20.00 7.85
N LEU A 58 -20.21 -19.82 7.70
CA LEU A 58 -19.61 -19.27 6.49
C LEU A 58 -19.84 -20.21 5.30
N SER A 59 -20.48 -19.68 4.26
CA SER A 59 -20.82 -20.44 3.05
C SER A 59 -20.79 -19.57 1.79
N LEU A 60 -20.38 -20.17 0.67
CA LEU A 60 -20.33 -19.52 -0.64
C LEU A 60 -21.72 -19.13 -1.18
N ASN A 61 -22.77 -19.81 -0.71
CA ASN A 61 -24.15 -19.52 -1.11
C ASN A 61 -24.67 -18.23 -0.47
N ASN A 62 -24.31 -17.97 0.79
CA ASN A 62 -24.88 -16.87 1.57
C ASN A 62 -23.94 -15.68 1.73
N HIS A 63 -22.64 -15.84 1.49
CA HIS A 63 -21.64 -14.81 1.79
C HIS A 63 -20.74 -14.49 0.59
N ILE A 64 -20.23 -13.26 0.56
CA ILE A 64 -19.26 -12.75 -0.43
C ILE A 64 -18.13 -11.99 0.26
N PRO A 65 -16.94 -11.90 -0.36
CA PRO A 65 -15.88 -11.02 0.13
C PRO A 65 -16.38 -9.57 0.27
N GLN A 66 -16.07 -8.91 1.39
CA GLN A 66 -16.49 -7.54 1.64
C GLN A 66 -15.45 -6.49 1.23
N GLY A 67 -14.27 -6.91 0.74
CA GLY A 67 -13.21 -6.01 0.32
C GLY A 67 -11.84 -6.68 0.31
N ARG A 68 -10.79 -5.86 0.43
CA ARG A 68 -9.40 -6.30 0.50
C ARG A 68 -8.80 -5.97 1.86
N LYS A 69 -7.94 -6.86 2.38
CA LYS A 69 -7.16 -6.58 3.59
C LYS A 69 -6.15 -5.46 3.33
N PHE A 70 -6.19 -4.42 4.15
CA PHE A 70 -5.19 -3.36 4.20
C PHE A 70 -4.52 -3.30 5.58
N TYR A 71 -3.26 -2.85 5.60
CA TYR A 71 -2.55 -2.51 6.83
C TYR A 71 -2.48 -0.98 6.92
N LEU A 72 -2.97 -0.40 8.02
CA LEU A 72 -2.91 1.04 8.27
C LEU A 72 -1.46 1.50 8.48
N HIS A 73 -1.18 2.78 8.21
CA HIS A 73 0.11 3.37 8.54
C HIS A 73 0.28 3.42 10.07
N ARG A 74 1.53 3.46 10.54
CA ARG A 74 1.81 3.68 11.96
C ARG A 74 1.64 5.16 12.31
N TYR A 75 1.32 5.41 13.57
CA TYR A 75 1.21 6.76 14.09
C TYR A 75 2.58 7.42 14.03
N SER A 76 2.64 8.70 13.67
CA SER A 76 3.92 9.41 13.50
C SER A 76 4.70 9.58 14.80
N GLY A 77 4.02 9.48 15.95
CA GLY A 77 4.65 9.48 17.27
C GLY A 77 5.17 8.10 17.72
N ASP A 78 4.95 7.03 16.93
CA ASP A 78 5.53 5.72 17.25
C ASP A 78 7.03 5.71 16.88
N GLU A 79 7.89 5.54 17.87
CA GLU A 79 9.32 5.26 17.64
C GLU A 79 9.52 3.77 17.38
N GLU A 80 10.12 3.44 16.23
CA GLU A 80 10.48 2.07 15.83
C GLU A 80 9.43 0.98 16.15
N PRO A 81 8.16 1.13 15.75
CA PRO A 81 7.06 0.23 16.15
C PRO A 81 7.24 -1.24 15.72
N TRP A 82 8.23 -1.52 14.87
CA TRP A 82 8.61 -2.84 14.39
C TRP A 82 9.57 -3.59 15.32
N LYS A 83 10.32 -2.89 16.17
CA LYS A 83 11.30 -3.48 17.10
C LYS A 83 10.56 -4.21 18.23
N THR A 84 11.02 -5.41 18.58
CA THR A 84 10.45 -6.14 19.73
C THR A 84 10.96 -5.56 21.05
N GLY A 85 10.08 -5.49 22.05
CA GLY A 85 10.48 -5.23 23.44
C GLY A 85 10.84 -6.49 24.24
N ASN A 86 10.65 -7.69 23.66
CA ASN A 86 10.70 -8.97 24.38
C ASN A 86 11.66 -9.98 23.72
N GLU A 87 12.90 -9.61 23.41
CA GLU A 87 13.82 -10.36 22.50
C GLU A 87 13.91 -11.88 22.75
N GLU A 88 13.98 -12.31 24.01
CA GLU A 88 14.12 -13.74 24.36
C GLU A 88 12.81 -14.53 24.26
N GLU A 89 11.65 -13.87 24.34
CA GLU A 89 10.36 -14.53 24.27
C GLU A 89 10.03 -14.93 22.83
N ASN A 90 9.73 -16.22 22.61
CA ASN A 90 9.44 -16.78 21.28
C ASN A 90 10.54 -16.48 20.25
N LYS A 91 11.80 -16.37 20.69
CA LYS A 91 12.97 -16.05 19.85
C LYS A 91 13.04 -16.81 18.52
N PRO A 92 12.73 -18.13 18.43
CA PRO A 92 12.75 -18.86 17.16
C PRO A 92 11.73 -18.36 16.11
N GLN A 93 10.71 -17.60 16.53
CA GLN A 93 9.69 -17.02 15.65
C GLN A 93 10.00 -15.57 15.25
N LYS A 94 11.10 -14.99 15.75
CA LYS A 94 11.49 -13.61 15.47
C LYS A 94 12.54 -13.57 14.38
N SER A 95 12.45 -12.54 13.55
CA SER A 95 13.43 -12.28 12.50
C SER A 95 14.36 -11.17 12.95
N VAL A 96 15.65 -11.40 12.76
CA VAL A 96 16.69 -10.39 12.93
C VAL A 96 17.00 -9.81 11.55
N ILE A 97 16.97 -8.49 11.42
CA ILE A 97 17.17 -7.80 10.14
C ILE A 97 18.07 -6.58 10.30
N LYS A 98 18.61 -6.09 9.17
CA LYS A 98 19.16 -4.73 9.04
C LYS A 98 18.18 -3.87 8.26
N PRO A 99 17.40 -2.98 8.91
CA PRO A 99 16.46 -2.12 8.22
C PRO A 99 17.17 -1.14 7.30
N LEU A 100 16.50 -0.73 6.23
CA LEU A 100 16.96 0.41 5.44
C LEU A 100 16.59 1.72 6.15
N ARG A 101 17.49 2.71 6.12
CA ARG A 101 17.18 4.04 6.66
C ARG A 101 16.03 4.70 5.89
N LYS A 102 15.36 5.65 6.53
CA LYS A 102 14.32 6.46 5.88
C LYS A 102 14.90 7.32 4.75
N ASN A 103 14.04 7.70 3.81
CA ASN A 103 14.32 8.66 2.73
C ASN A 103 15.39 8.21 1.72
N LEU A 104 15.54 6.90 1.49
CA LEU A 104 16.31 6.39 0.35
C LEU A 104 15.49 6.52 -0.94
N THR A 105 16.15 6.93 -2.02
CA THR A 105 15.52 7.04 -3.34
C THR A 105 15.93 5.88 -4.24
N PHE A 106 14.94 5.22 -4.84
CA PHE A 106 15.14 4.18 -5.85
C PHE A 106 14.44 4.57 -7.15
N TYR A 107 15.11 4.41 -8.28
CA TYR A 107 14.57 4.64 -9.61
C TYR A 107 14.23 3.31 -10.28
N PHE A 108 13.06 3.23 -10.88
CA PHE A 108 12.62 2.04 -11.63
C PHE A 108 11.66 2.44 -12.75
N HIS A 109 11.46 1.51 -13.68
CA HIS A 109 10.54 1.65 -14.80
C HIS A 109 9.35 0.70 -14.68
N ILE A 110 8.25 1.15 -15.28
CA ILE A 110 7.08 0.33 -15.57
C ILE A 110 6.86 0.40 -17.07
N ASP A 111 7.23 -0.68 -17.77
CA ASP A 111 6.92 -0.82 -19.18
C ASP A 111 5.48 -1.29 -19.33
N PHE A 112 4.77 -0.73 -20.32
CA PHE A 112 3.42 -1.15 -20.65
C PHE A 112 3.22 -1.29 -22.16
N ASP A 113 2.35 -2.23 -22.54
CA ASP A 113 2.02 -2.50 -23.95
C ASP A 113 0.53 -2.24 -24.20
N ASN A 114 0.23 -1.31 -25.11
CA ASN A 114 -1.11 -1.05 -25.65
C ASN A 114 -2.22 -0.93 -24.58
N LEU A 115 -1.97 -0.12 -23.54
CA LEU A 115 -3.02 0.26 -22.61
C LEU A 115 -3.99 1.22 -23.30
N THR A 116 -5.29 0.98 -23.11
CA THR A 116 -6.32 1.98 -23.44
C THR A 116 -6.15 3.20 -22.54
N ARG A 117 -6.77 4.34 -22.91
CA ARG A 117 -6.76 5.55 -22.08
C ARG A 117 -7.20 5.27 -20.65
N LYS A 118 -8.33 4.56 -20.48
CA LYS A 118 -8.86 4.18 -19.16
C LYS A 118 -7.89 3.33 -18.34
N GLU A 119 -7.14 2.42 -18.98
CA GLU A 119 -6.17 1.56 -18.30
C GLU A 119 -4.89 2.32 -17.91
N LEU A 120 -4.44 3.25 -18.76
CA LEU A 120 -3.33 4.13 -18.42
C LEU A 120 -3.71 5.06 -17.27
N SER A 121 -4.92 5.64 -17.30
CA SER A 121 -5.47 6.44 -16.20
C SER A 121 -5.58 5.62 -14.90
N LEU A 122 -6.04 4.36 -14.97
CA LEU A 122 -6.04 3.44 -13.82
C LEU A 122 -4.63 3.17 -13.30
N LEU A 123 -3.64 2.98 -14.18
CA LEU A 123 -2.25 2.79 -13.77
C LEU A 123 -1.72 4.03 -13.03
N CYS A 124 -1.97 5.22 -13.56
CA CYS A 124 -1.61 6.49 -12.91
C CYS A 124 -2.26 6.59 -11.52
N TYR A 125 -3.56 6.30 -11.41
CA TYR A 125 -4.24 6.24 -10.12
C TYR A 125 -3.63 5.21 -9.17
N ALA A 126 -3.38 3.98 -9.63
CA ALA A 126 -2.82 2.93 -8.79
C ALA A 126 -1.42 3.27 -8.26
N LEU A 127 -0.61 4.01 -9.03
CA LEU A 127 0.74 4.41 -8.63
C LEU A 127 0.74 5.55 -7.61
N LYS A 128 -0.16 6.53 -7.75
CA LYS A 128 -0.25 7.67 -6.84
C LYS A 128 -1.71 8.13 -6.74
N PRO A 129 -2.55 7.47 -5.91
CA PRO A 129 -3.97 7.81 -5.78
C PRO A 129 -4.22 9.26 -5.35
N SER A 130 -3.39 9.76 -4.43
CA SER A 130 -3.37 11.15 -3.97
C SER A 130 -1.93 11.59 -3.68
N GLU A 131 -1.70 12.89 -3.48
CA GLU A 131 -0.36 13.44 -3.23
C GLU A 131 0.32 12.86 -1.97
N ASN A 132 -0.45 12.69 -0.90
CA ASN A 132 0.04 12.18 0.37
C ASN A 132 -0.03 10.65 0.48
N TYR A 133 -0.55 9.97 -0.54
CA TYR A 133 -0.67 8.51 -0.51
C TYR A 133 0.71 7.86 -0.36
N ARG A 134 0.81 6.88 0.53
CA ARG A 134 2.01 6.06 0.73
C ARG A 134 1.67 4.59 0.57
N HIS A 135 2.43 3.91 -0.29
CA HIS A 135 2.29 2.47 -0.45
C HIS A 135 2.96 1.71 0.69
N LYS A 136 2.60 0.44 0.84
CA LYS A 136 3.22 -0.49 1.77
C LYS A 136 3.67 -1.75 1.03
N ILE A 137 4.93 -2.12 1.17
CA ILE A 137 5.55 -3.32 0.56
C ILE A 137 6.30 -4.18 1.60
N GLY A 138 6.64 -5.42 1.25
CA GLY A 138 7.42 -6.32 2.11
C GLY A 138 6.62 -7.01 3.23
N MET A 139 7.28 -7.83 4.05
CA MET A 139 6.63 -8.62 5.11
C MET A 139 6.34 -7.80 6.38
N GLY A 140 7.13 -6.76 6.64
CA GLY A 140 6.99 -5.91 7.83
C GLY A 140 5.88 -4.86 7.79
N LYS A 141 5.01 -4.86 6.76
CA LYS A 141 3.83 -3.97 6.66
C LYS A 141 2.96 -3.96 7.92
N PRO A 142 2.63 -5.10 8.55
CA PRO A 142 1.78 -5.11 9.73
C PRO A 142 2.44 -4.41 10.91
N ILE A 143 3.77 -4.35 10.97
CA ILE A 143 4.55 -3.78 12.07
C ILE A 143 5.10 -2.37 11.77
N GLY A 144 4.82 -1.82 10.58
CA GLY A 144 5.14 -0.44 10.22
C GLY A 144 6.30 -0.24 9.26
N LEU A 145 6.95 -1.32 8.82
CA LEU A 145 8.01 -1.28 7.81
C LEU A 145 7.44 -1.24 6.39
N GLY A 146 8.30 -0.88 5.44
CA GLY A 146 8.00 -0.96 4.00
C GLY A 146 7.07 0.15 3.49
N LYS A 147 7.00 1.29 4.18
CA LYS A 147 6.31 2.50 3.70
C LYS A 147 7.13 3.14 2.57
N ILE A 148 6.52 3.34 1.42
CA ILE A 148 7.17 3.99 0.26
C ILE A 148 6.31 5.12 -0.31
N ASN A 149 6.96 6.09 -0.91
CA ASN A 149 6.33 7.09 -1.78
C ASN A 149 6.68 6.74 -3.23
N ILE A 150 5.73 6.84 -4.15
CA ILE A 150 5.99 6.69 -5.60
C ILE A 150 5.81 8.07 -6.22
N THR A 151 6.88 8.59 -6.82
CA THR A 151 6.87 9.86 -7.54
C THR A 151 7.04 9.58 -9.03
N PRO A 152 6.00 9.75 -9.85
CA PRO A 152 6.12 9.64 -11.30
C PRO A 152 7.02 10.76 -11.83
N LEU A 153 8.07 10.40 -12.56
CA LEU A 153 9.02 11.36 -13.15
C LEU A 153 8.73 11.63 -14.63
N GLY A 154 8.18 10.64 -15.33
CA GLY A 154 7.75 10.80 -16.70
C GLY A 154 6.93 9.62 -17.21
N ILE A 155 6.22 9.84 -18.32
CA ILE A 155 5.51 8.84 -19.11
C ILE A 155 6.06 8.96 -20.53
N PHE A 156 6.44 7.84 -21.14
CA PHE A 156 7.04 7.84 -22.47
C PHE A 156 6.31 6.87 -23.40
N ILE A 157 5.88 7.37 -24.55
CA ILE A 157 5.10 6.59 -25.52
C ILE A 157 5.93 6.31 -26.76
N ILE A 158 5.91 5.05 -27.18
CA ILE A 158 6.56 4.59 -28.40
C ILE A 158 5.49 4.37 -29.48
N ASN A 159 5.58 5.11 -30.59
CA ASN A 159 4.86 4.78 -31.81
C ASN A 159 5.71 3.82 -32.63
N ARG A 160 5.48 2.50 -32.48
CA ARG A 160 6.27 1.48 -33.17
C ARG A 160 6.17 1.58 -34.70
N ILE A 161 5.02 1.96 -35.25
CA ILE A 161 4.83 2.11 -36.70
C ILE A 161 5.71 3.25 -37.22
N LYS A 162 5.74 4.39 -36.53
CA LYS A 162 6.62 5.51 -36.90
C LYS A 162 8.09 5.13 -36.75
N ARG A 163 8.46 4.50 -35.62
CA ARG A 163 9.84 4.06 -35.35
C ARG A 163 10.42 3.14 -36.44
N TYR A 164 9.65 2.15 -36.90
CA TYR A 164 10.13 1.19 -37.90
C TYR A 164 10.02 1.69 -39.35
N LYS A 165 9.48 2.89 -39.57
CA LYS A 165 9.44 3.55 -40.88
C LYS A 165 10.60 4.53 -41.09
N GLU A 166 11.37 4.86 -40.06
CA GLU A 166 12.52 5.76 -40.18
C GLU A 166 13.70 5.03 -40.84
N ASP A 167 14.38 5.71 -41.78
CA ASP A 167 15.44 5.15 -42.63
C ASP A 167 16.68 4.71 -41.84
N ASP A 168 16.85 5.20 -40.60
CA ASP A 168 17.90 4.79 -39.67
C ASP A 168 17.33 4.48 -38.28
N VAL A 169 17.19 3.18 -38.01
CA VAL A 169 16.66 2.63 -36.74
C VAL A 169 17.58 2.94 -35.54
N PHE A 170 18.84 3.29 -35.80
CA PHE A 170 19.86 3.56 -34.78
C PHE A 170 19.93 5.04 -34.38
N SER A 171 19.55 5.96 -35.27
CA SER A 171 19.40 7.39 -34.93
C SER A 171 17.96 7.80 -34.58
N ALA A 172 16.97 6.95 -34.91
CA ALA A 172 15.57 7.16 -34.57
C ALA A 172 15.31 7.36 -33.07
N ASN A 173 14.62 8.46 -32.72
CA ASN A 173 14.20 8.75 -31.35
C ASN A 173 13.38 7.60 -30.77
N ARG A 174 13.70 7.18 -29.54
CA ARG A 174 12.97 6.05 -28.94
C ARG A 174 11.52 6.38 -28.63
N TYR A 175 11.33 7.56 -28.05
CA TYR A 175 10.04 8.03 -27.61
C TYR A 175 9.50 9.04 -28.61
N HIS A 176 8.17 9.08 -28.74
CA HIS A 176 7.46 9.89 -29.73
C HIS A 176 6.53 10.91 -29.06
N LYS A 177 6.08 10.61 -27.85
CA LYS A 177 5.38 11.54 -26.96
C LYS A 177 5.89 11.32 -25.55
N SER A 178 5.97 12.38 -24.77
CA SER A 178 6.29 12.28 -23.35
C SER A 178 5.43 13.23 -22.49
N TRP A 179 5.27 12.85 -21.24
CA TRP A 179 5.04 13.79 -20.16
C TRP A 179 6.23 13.66 -19.22
N ILE A 180 6.79 14.78 -18.79
CA ILE A 180 7.92 14.83 -17.86
C ILE A 180 7.54 15.79 -16.75
N LYS A 181 7.82 15.40 -15.51
CA LYS A 181 7.55 16.23 -14.34
C LYS A 181 8.42 17.49 -14.38
N SER A 182 7.82 18.66 -14.20
CA SER A 182 8.44 19.97 -14.45
C SER A 182 9.35 20.49 -13.32
N ASP A 183 9.48 19.78 -12.20
CA ASP A 183 10.10 20.30 -10.97
C ASP A 183 11.56 19.87 -10.74
N GLY A 184 12.28 19.54 -11.81
CA GLY A 184 13.73 19.29 -11.78
C GLY A 184 14.14 17.94 -11.16
N ASP A 185 13.20 17.13 -10.68
CA ASP A 185 13.51 15.76 -10.25
C ASP A 185 13.98 14.88 -11.42
N PHE A 186 13.56 15.21 -12.65
CA PHE A 186 13.97 14.50 -13.84
C PHE A 186 15.47 14.66 -14.14
N ASP A 187 16.06 15.81 -13.76
CA ASP A 187 17.49 16.09 -13.92
C ASP A 187 18.36 15.20 -13.01
N LYS A 188 17.76 14.63 -11.96
CA LYS A 188 18.41 13.74 -11.01
C LYS A 188 18.41 12.27 -11.45
N LEU A 189 17.79 11.95 -12.59
CA LEU A 189 17.77 10.57 -13.09
C LEU A 189 19.19 10.01 -13.24
N PRO A 190 19.44 8.77 -12.80
CA PRO A 190 20.69 8.08 -13.08
C PRO A 190 20.98 7.98 -14.58
N ASP A 191 22.27 7.91 -14.95
CA ASP A 191 22.69 7.93 -16.36
C ASP A 191 22.24 6.71 -17.18
N ILE A 192 21.89 5.62 -16.50
CA ILE A 192 21.24 4.46 -17.14
C ILE A 192 19.93 4.84 -17.87
N TYR A 193 19.30 5.97 -17.50
CA TYR A 193 18.06 6.49 -18.08
C TYR A 193 18.30 7.59 -19.13
N TYR A 194 19.44 7.56 -19.83
CA TYR A 194 19.79 8.58 -20.83
C TYR A 194 18.77 8.72 -21.97
N LYS A 195 18.04 7.64 -22.35
CA LYS A 195 17.05 7.69 -23.43
C LYS A 195 15.83 8.51 -23.02
N GLU A 196 15.44 8.41 -21.76
CA GLU A 196 14.38 9.20 -21.16
C GLU A 196 14.82 10.66 -21.04
N LYS A 197 16.09 10.92 -20.67
CA LYS A 197 16.68 12.28 -20.67
C LYS A 197 16.60 12.96 -22.05
N GLN A 198 16.75 12.21 -23.14
CA GLN A 198 16.64 12.74 -24.51
C GLN A 198 15.20 13.09 -24.93
N ALA A 199 14.19 12.64 -24.19
CA ALA A 199 12.78 12.84 -24.51
C ALA A 199 12.18 14.17 -24.02
N LEU A 200 13.02 15.10 -23.52
CA LEU A 200 12.62 16.40 -22.99
C LEU A 200 11.90 17.31 -23.99
N ASN A 201 12.09 17.10 -25.30
CA ASN A 201 11.61 17.99 -26.36
C ASN A 201 10.51 17.35 -27.26
N LEU A 202 9.82 16.31 -26.78
CA LEU A 202 8.79 15.62 -27.58
C LEU A 202 7.42 16.27 -27.47
N ASP A 203 6.52 15.91 -28.39
CA ASP A 203 5.10 16.23 -28.33
C ASP A 203 4.53 15.88 -26.95
N THR A 204 3.88 16.86 -26.34
CA THR A 204 3.33 16.73 -24.99
C THR A 204 2.07 15.87 -25.01
N MET A 205 1.97 14.96 -24.04
CA MET A 205 0.72 14.26 -23.71
C MET A 205 0.05 14.90 -22.48
N ASP A 206 -1.14 14.42 -22.15
CA ASP A 206 -1.81 14.77 -20.90
C ASP A 206 -0.92 14.45 -19.68
N SER A 207 -0.93 15.30 -18.66
CA SER A 207 -0.10 15.09 -17.48
C SER A 207 -0.49 13.83 -16.70
N PHE A 208 0.45 13.32 -15.89
CA PHE A 208 0.16 12.20 -15.00
C PHE A 208 -1.01 12.52 -14.06
N GLU A 209 -1.07 13.73 -13.52
CA GLU A 209 -2.13 14.19 -12.63
C GLU A 209 -3.47 14.20 -13.36
N LYS A 210 -3.51 14.71 -14.61
CA LYS A 210 -4.72 14.69 -15.42
C LYS A 210 -5.22 13.27 -15.69
N LEU A 211 -4.32 12.34 -16.01
CA LEU A 211 -4.65 10.92 -16.22
C LEU A 211 -5.12 10.24 -14.94
N ARG A 212 -4.46 10.49 -13.81
CA ARG A 212 -4.87 10.02 -12.48
C ARG A 212 -6.28 10.51 -12.14
N ASP A 213 -6.51 11.81 -12.26
CA ASP A 213 -7.76 12.47 -11.89
C ASP A 213 -8.91 12.04 -12.79
N GLU A 214 -8.65 11.80 -14.08
CA GLU A 214 -9.62 11.22 -15.02
C GLU A 214 -10.14 9.87 -14.52
N TYR A 215 -9.28 8.98 -14.02
CA TYR A 215 -9.73 7.72 -13.46
C TYR A 215 -10.44 7.90 -12.11
N ALA A 216 -9.86 8.72 -11.23
CA ALA A 216 -10.40 9.00 -9.90
C ALA A 216 -11.83 9.54 -9.97
N ASN A 217 -12.12 10.44 -10.91
CA ASN A 217 -13.45 11.03 -11.10
C ASN A 217 -14.48 10.04 -11.67
N SER A 218 -14.03 8.93 -12.25
CA SER A 218 -14.90 7.84 -12.74
C SER A 218 -15.11 6.72 -11.72
N MET A 219 -14.39 6.74 -10.60
CA MET A 219 -14.42 5.71 -9.57
C MET A 219 -15.66 5.87 -8.67
N ASP A 220 -16.15 4.75 -8.15
CA ASP A 220 -17.11 4.76 -7.05
C ASP A 220 -16.53 5.56 -5.87
N GLU A 221 -17.34 6.49 -5.36
CA GLU A 221 -16.89 7.49 -4.39
C GLU A 221 -16.55 6.85 -3.02
N ASP A 222 -17.24 5.79 -2.62
CA ASP A 222 -16.92 5.06 -1.38
C ASP A 222 -15.56 4.37 -1.50
N ILE A 223 -15.28 3.75 -2.66
CA ILE A 223 -13.99 3.11 -2.92
C ILE A 223 -12.86 4.14 -2.97
N LYS A 224 -13.07 5.24 -3.70
CA LYS A 224 -12.09 6.32 -3.82
C LYS A 224 -11.74 6.88 -2.44
N ASN A 225 -12.76 7.25 -1.66
CA ASN A 225 -12.57 7.79 -0.31
C ASN A 225 -11.84 6.79 0.59
N ALA A 226 -12.23 5.51 0.57
CA ALA A 226 -11.59 4.49 1.38
C ALA A 226 -10.09 4.33 1.04
N ILE A 227 -9.72 4.33 -0.24
CA ILE A 227 -8.32 4.21 -0.69
C ILE A 227 -7.51 5.44 -0.27
N GLU A 228 -8.02 6.64 -0.55
CA GLU A 228 -7.30 7.89 -0.26
C GLU A 228 -7.15 8.12 1.25
N LEU A 229 -8.19 7.81 2.04
CA LEU A 229 -8.19 7.94 3.49
C LEU A 229 -7.16 7.02 4.16
N ILE A 230 -7.13 5.72 3.81
CA ILE A 230 -6.21 4.73 4.43
C ILE A 230 -4.76 4.89 3.95
N GLY A 231 -4.58 5.50 2.78
CA GLY A 231 -3.31 5.65 2.11
C GLY A 231 -2.52 6.86 2.56
N ASP A 232 -3.15 7.90 3.09
CA ASP A 232 -2.48 9.07 3.66
C ASP A 232 -2.11 8.80 5.13
N PRO A 233 -0.81 8.72 5.48
CA PRO A 233 -0.37 8.54 6.86
C PRO A 233 -0.82 9.67 7.81
N ASN A 234 -1.08 10.87 7.30
CA ASN A 234 -1.51 12.01 8.11
C ASN A 234 -2.90 11.81 8.72
N ASN A 235 -3.70 10.90 8.17
CA ASN A 235 -5.02 10.54 8.71
C ASN A 235 -4.93 9.60 9.93
N VAL A 236 -3.75 9.06 10.23
CA VAL A 236 -3.54 8.22 11.42
C VAL A 236 -3.27 9.12 12.63
N LYS A 237 -4.31 9.34 13.45
CA LYS A 237 -4.24 10.20 14.64
C LYS A 237 -3.89 9.48 15.94
N TYR A 238 -3.94 8.14 15.94
CA TYR A 238 -3.74 7.31 17.13
C TYR A 238 -2.81 6.13 16.83
N PRO A 239 -2.14 5.58 17.86
CA PRO A 239 -1.36 4.35 17.72
C PRO A 239 -2.17 3.22 17.10
N VAL A 240 -1.68 2.67 15.99
CA VAL A 240 -2.29 1.51 15.34
C VAL A 240 -1.76 0.26 16.01
N HIS A 241 -2.58 -0.76 16.20
CA HIS A 241 -2.13 -2.09 16.62
C HIS A 241 -3.17 -3.16 16.30
N THR A 242 -2.80 -4.43 16.36
CA THR A 242 -3.77 -5.53 16.28
C THR A 242 -4.80 -5.36 17.41
N PRO A 243 -6.10 -5.60 17.17
CA PRO A 243 -7.09 -5.58 18.23
C PRO A 243 -6.67 -6.47 19.42
N GLN A 244 -6.78 -5.93 20.62
CA GLN A 244 -6.32 -6.58 21.87
C GLN A 244 -7.26 -6.23 23.02
N LEU A 245 -7.22 -7.02 24.10
CA LEU A 245 -7.92 -6.67 25.33
C LEU A 245 -7.24 -5.45 25.98
N ALA A 246 -7.95 -4.77 26.89
CA ALA A 246 -7.38 -3.67 27.66
C ALA A 246 -6.19 -4.15 28.50
N ASP A 247 -5.21 -3.26 28.66
CA ASP A 247 -4.03 -3.44 29.52
C ASP A 247 -3.15 -4.65 29.17
N GLN A 248 -3.18 -5.05 27.90
CA GLN A 248 -2.40 -6.14 27.36
C GLN A 248 -1.13 -5.61 26.67
N ASP A 249 -0.03 -6.33 26.83
CA ASP A 249 1.19 -6.13 26.04
C ASP A 249 0.86 -6.38 24.55
N ILE A 250 1.23 -5.42 23.70
CA ILE A 250 0.96 -5.40 22.27
C ILE A 250 1.55 -6.59 21.51
N GLU A 251 2.55 -7.26 22.07
CA GLU A 251 3.20 -8.43 21.49
C GLU A 251 2.64 -9.76 22.01
N LYS A 252 1.77 -9.73 23.03
CA LYS A 252 1.29 -10.93 23.71
C LYS A 252 -0.15 -11.21 23.36
N LYS A 253 -0.49 -12.50 23.21
CA LYS A 253 -1.86 -13.05 23.18
C LYS A 253 -2.90 -12.27 22.36
N ALA A 254 -2.51 -11.69 21.22
CA ALA A 254 -3.42 -10.89 20.38
C ALA A 254 -4.67 -11.67 19.91
N PHE A 255 -4.64 -13.01 19.94
CA PHE A 255 -5.78 -13.85 19.62
C PHE A 255 -6.95 -13.74 20.61
N GLU A 256 -6.70 -13.35 21.87
CA GLU A 256 -7.74 -13.31 22.91
C GLU A 256 -8.87 -12.34 22.55
N TRP A 257 -8.56 -11.25 21.84
CA TRP A 257 -9.59 -10.35 21.32
C TRP A 257 -10.52 -11.04 20.33
N PHE A 258 -9.98 -11.84 19.41
CA PHE A 258 -10.75 -12.53 18.39
C PHE A 258 -11.61 -13.64 18.99
N VAL A 259 -11.06 -14.42 19.92
CA VAL A 259 -11.81 -15.44 20.66
C VAL A 259 -13.00 -14.79 21.37
N ARG A 260 -12.77 -13.70 22.09
CA ARG A 260 -13.85 -12.98 22.77
C ARG A 260 -14.89 -12.41 21.82
N ASN A 261 -14.45 -11.87 20.68
CA ASN A 261 -15.38 -11.34 19.67
C ASN A 261 -16.28 -12.45 19.08
N GLU A 262 -15.74 -13.66 18.92
CA GLU A 262 -16.51 -14.85 18.51
C GLU A 262 -17.49 -15.28 19.60
N ASP A 263 -17.03 -15.40 20.85
CA ASP A 263 -17.85 -15.83 22.00
C ASP A 263 -19.04 -14.87 22.24
N GLU A 264 -18.79 -13.56 22.16
CA GLU A 264 -19.81 -12.53 22.41
C GLU A 264 -20.63 -12.19 21.15
N LYS A 265 -20.28 -12.74 19.97
CA LYS A 265 -20.93 -12.49 18.66
C LYS A 265 -21.10 -11.01 18.31
N LYS A 266 -20.14 -10.17 18.70
CA LYS A 266 -20.36 -8.70 18.77
C LYS A 266 -20.14 -7.94 17.48
N GLN A 267 -19.08 -8.23 16.72
CA GLN A 267 -18.60 -7.25 15.74
C GLN A 267 -18.55 -7.76 14.29
N GLY A 268 -19.38 -7.13 13.46
CA GLY A 268 -19.09 -6.89 12.04
C GLY A 268 -18.49 -5.49 11.89
N LEU A 269 -17.36 -5.36 11.18
CA LEU A 269 -16.75 -4.05 10.91
C LEU A 269 -17.57 -3.34 9.84
N LYS A 270 -17.95 -2.08 10.06
CA LYS A 270 -18.58 -1.28 9.02
C LYS A 270 -17.52 -0.91 7.96
N PRO A 271 -17.83 -1.03 6.66
CA PRO A 271 -16.95 -0.52 5.62
C PRO A 271 -16.74 0.99 5.76
N LEU A 272 -15.63 1.47 5.23
CA LEU A 272 -15.48 2.90 4.97
C LEU A 272 -16.43 3.29 3.83
N ASP A 273 -17.10 4.42 3.99
CA ASP A 273 -17.95 5.04 2.97
C ASP A 273 -17.47 6.48 2.72
N LYS A 274 -18.03 7.13 1.72
CA LYS A 274 -17.68 8.50 1.32
C LYS A 274 -17.97 9.59 2.36
N SER A 275 -18.82 9.32 3.35
CA SER A 275 -19.13 10.27 4.41
C SER A 275 -18.07 10.30 5.52
N ARG A 276 -17.15 9.33 5.50
CA ARG A 276 -16.07 9.21 6.49
C ARG A 276 -14.90 10.15 6.16
N GLU A 277 -14.68 11.12 7.04
CA GLU A 277 -13.50 12.00 6.99
C GLU A 277 -12.31 11.45 7.81
N GLU A 278 -12.58 10.50 8.73
CA GLU A 278 -11.58 9.98 9.66
C GLU A 278 -11.56 8.44 9.71
N LEU A 279 -10.39 7.88 10.04
CA LEU A 279 -10.22 6.45 10.24
C LEU A 279 -10.97 5.98 11.50
N PRO A 280 -11.75 4.88 11.42
CA PRO A 280 -12.54 4.41 12.55
C PRO A 280 -11.65 3.81 13.64
N GLU A 281 -12.01 4.08 14.89
CA GLU A 281 -11.41 3.47 16.06
C GLU A 281 -12.08 2.14 16.42
N LEU A 282 -11.30 1.21 16.98
CA LEU A 282 -11.79 0.00 17.61
C LEU A 282 -11.67 0.12 19.13
N LYS A 283 -12.81 0.06 19.83
CA LYS A 283 -12.85 0.11 21.29
C LYS A 283 -12.12 -1.11 21.90
N LYS A 284 -11.25 -0.86 22.88
CA LYS A 284 -10.63 -1.94 23.68
C LYS A 284 -11.69 -2.63 24.54
N TYR A 285 -11.63 -3.96 24.64
CA TYR A 285 -12.47 -4.71 25.57
C TYR A 285 -11.85 -4.71 26.98
N LYS A 286 -12.60 -4.30 28.02
CA LYS A 286 -12.14 -4.39 29.42
C LYS A 286 -11.81 -5.84 29.78
N LYS A 287 -10.64 -6.10 30.39
CA LYS A 287 -10.29 -7.42 30.93
C LYS A 287 -11.36 -7.83 31.95
N LEU A 288 -12.01 -8.99 31.77
CA LEU A 288 -12.90 -9.52 32.80
C LEU A 288 -12.02 -10.00 33.96
N ASN A 289 -12.26 -9.48 35.16
CA ASN A 289 -11.76 -10.13 36.37
C ASN A 289 -12.46 -11.48 36.44
N LYS A 290 -11.80 -12.57 36.00
CA LYS A 290 -12.21 -13.91 36.40
C LYS A 290 -12.03 -13.97 37.92
N ARG A 291 -13.10 -13.74 38.67
CA ARG A 291 -13.22 -14.25 40.03
C ARG A 291 -13.21 -15.78 39.89
N PHE A 292 -12.09 -16.40 40.21
CA PHE A 292 -12.08 -17.79 40.65
C PHE A 292 -12.60 -17.84 42.08
#